data_AF-A0A1I7SGX2-F1
#
_entry.id   AF-A0A1I7SGX2-F1
#
_cell.length_a   1.000
_cell.length_b   1.000
_cell.length_c   1.000
_cell.angle_alpha   90.00
_cell.angle_beta   90.00
_cell.angle_gamma   90.00
#
_symmetry.space_group_name_H-M   'P 1'
#
loop_
_entity.id
_entity.type
_entity.pdbx_description
1 polymer ?
#
loop_
_entity_poly.entity_id
_entity_poly.type
_entity_poly.pdbx_seq_one_letter_code
_entity_poly.pdbx_strand_id
1 'polypeptide(L)'
;MATIKVSAGLNAEVFTLPDAQVVIVGKHKLLKQLTFDSELARKLKGVDEKLFQLAVSQLQPSSSVSLYLDLAKIISVSDETSRCNAPSNSNEIFKELKSLRLSNNVKALVIVIFAEFEHVLPSVIAAARAFPAFSRKTSGKQLEDVQVEVVVTTEGKVYLHFTKVYIRMVTYKSNRVSWPETAISCLLGF
;
A
#
# COMPACT_ATOMS: atom_id res chain seq x y z
N MET A 1 -8.68 -11.41 -13.73
CA MET A 1 -7.31 -11.41 -13.18
C MET A 1 -7.01 -9.99 -12.77
N ALA A 2 -6.63 -9.75 -11.51
CA ALA A 2 -6.37 -8.40 -11.02
C ALA A 2 -5.14 -7.81 -11.71
N THR A 3 -5.22 -6.56 -12.15
CA THR A 3 -4.04 -5.82 -12.64
C THR A 3 -3.44 -5.03 -11.49
N ILE A 4 -2.12 -5.11 -11.29
CA ILE A 4 -1.42 -4.30 -10.29
C ILE A 4 -0.70 -3.17 -11.02
N LYS A 5 -1.00 -1.92 -10.67
CA LYS A 5 -0.33 -0.72 -11.19
C LYS A 5 0.38 -0.02 -10.05
N VAL A 6 1.63 0.39 -10.27
CA VAL A 6 2.37 1.19 -9.29
C VAL A 6 2.55 2.60 -9.85
N SER A 7 2.13 3.60 -9.09
CA SER A 7 2.28 5.01 -9.41
C SER A 7 3.04 5.73 -8.31
N ALA A 8 3.85 6.71 -8.71
CA ALA A 8 4.53 7.59 -7.79
C ALA A 8 3.64 8.79 -7.48
N GLY A 9 3.58 9.19 -6.20
CA GLY A 9 2.70 10.24 -5.71
C GLY A 9 1.28 9.75 -5.43
N LEU A 10 0.50 10.65 -4.82
CA LEU A 10 -0.93 10.43 -4.59
C LEU A 10 -1.69 10.83 -5.85
N ASN A 11 -2.62 9.98 -6.29
CA ASN A 11 -3.47 10.31 -7.43
C ASN A 11 -4.93 10.37 -6.99
N ALA A 12 -5.43 11.57 -6.75
CA ALA A 12 -6.81 11.79 -6.30
C ALA A 12 -7.89 11.43 -7.34
N GLU A 13 -7.54 11.18 -8.61
CA GLU A 13 -8.50 11.02 -9.70
C GLU A 13 -8.77 9.57 -10.10
N VAL A 14 -7.81 8.66 -9.91
CA VAL A 14 -7.87 7.32 -10.54
C VAL A 14 -8.80 6.36 -9.80
N PHE A 15 -8.96 6.47 -8.48
CA PHE A 15 -9.94 5.73 -7.68
C PHE A 15 -10.21 6.43 -6.35
N THR A 16 -11.48 6.77 -6.08
CA THR A 16 -11.94 7.39 -4.83
C THR A 16 -13.02 6.54 -4.16
N LEU A 17 -13.19 6.70 -2.84
CA LEU A 17 -14.37 6.18 -2.14
C LEU A 17 -15.65 6.73 -2.81
N PRO A 18 -16.73 5.93 -2.93
CA PRO A 18 -16.96 4.59 -2.37
C PRO A 18 -16.61 3.42 -3.32
N ASP A 19 -16.19 3.68 -4.55
CA ASP A 19 -16.03 2.65 -5.59
C ASP A 19 -14.78 1.76 -5.39
N ALA A 20 -13.86 2.22 -4.55
CA ALA A 20 -12.61 1.53 -4.20
C ALA A 20 -12.40 1.49 -2.69
N GLN A 21 -11.73 0.45 -2.20
CA GLN A 21 -11.23 0.40 -0.83
C GLN A 21 -9.84 1.04 -0.79
N VAL A 22 -9.62 1.94 0.17
CA VAL A 22 -8.36 2.70 0.30
C VAL A 22 -7.62 2.24 1.55
N VAL A 23 -6.37 1.85 1.39
CA VAL A 23 -5.53 1.37 2.47
C VAL A 23 -4.29 2.23 2.54
N ILE A 24 -4.12 2.94 3.64
CA ILE A 24 -2.95 3.75 3.94
C ILE A 24 -1.99 2.91 4.78
N VAL A 25 -0.74 2.77 4.35
CA VAL A 25 0.28 1.98 5.03
C VAL A 25 1.51 2.83 5.26
N GLY A 26 2.10 2.76 6.44
CA GLY A 26 3.37 3.41 6.72
C GLY A 26 3.93 3.06 8.09
N LYS A 27 5.17 3.47 8.35
CA LYS A 27 5.78 3.38 9.68
C LYS A 27 5.02 4.25 10.67
N HIS A 28 4.93 3.80 11.92
CA HIS A 28 4.15 4.48 12.95
C HIS A 28 4.59 5.95 13.15
N LYS A 29 5.90 6.21 13.25
CA LYS A 29 6.44 7.59 13.34
C LYS A 29 6.00 8.48 12.17
N LEU A 30 5.99 7.94 10.95
CA LEU A 30 5.62 8.70 9.74
C LEU A 30 4.12 9.00 9.72
N LEU A 31 3.28 8.01 10.06
CA LEU A 31 1.83 8.19 10.04
C LEU A 31 1.34 9.19 11.10
N LYS A 32 2.01 9.29 12.25
CA LYS A 32 1.70 10.30 13.28
C LYS A 32 2.00 11.73 12.84
N GLN A 33 2.92 11.92 11.91
CA GLN A 33 3.29 13.23 11.36
C GLN A 33 2.43 13.63 10.15
N LEU A 34 1.53 12.74 9.72
CA LEU A 34 0.75 12.96 8.51
C LEU A 34 -0.33 14.02 8.72
N THR A 35 -0.29 15.06 7.90
CA THR A 35 -1.33 16.10 7.86
C THR A 35 -2.45 15.69 6.90
N PHE A 36 -3.68 16.06 7.24
CA PHE A 36 -4.84 15.81 6.39
C PHE A 36 -4.90 16.84 5.26
N ASP A 37 -4.15 16.57 4.19
CA ASP A 37 -4.08 17.46 3.02
C ASP A 37 -5.32 17.29 2.09
N SER A 38 -5.57 18.29 1.28
CA SER A 38 -6.57 18.37 0.22
C SER A 38 -6.59 17.14 -0.71
N GLU A 39 -5.44 16.65 -1.15
CA GLU A 39 -5.35 15.46 -2.01
C GLU A 39 -5.75 14.18 -1.26
N LEU A 40 -5.37 14.06 0.02
CA LEU A 40 -5.78 12.94 0.88
C LEU A 40 -7.28 13.00 1.17
N ALA A 41 -7.84 14.19 1.40
CA ALA A 41 -9.26 14.42 1.57
C ALA A 41 -10.06 14.04 0.32
N ARG A 42 -9.54 14.39 -0.88
CA ARG A 42 -10.15 14.00 -2.16
C ARG A 42 -10.12 12.49 -2.38
N LYS A 43 -9.08 11.80 -1.90
CA LYS A 43 -8.97 10.34 -1.97
C LYS A 43 -9.95 9.66 -1.01
N LEU A 44 -10.03 10.19 0.21
CA LEU A 44 -10.87 9.69 1.31
C LEU A 44 -12.24 10.38 1.37
N LYS A 45 -12.95 10.49 0.24
CA LYS A 45 -14.30 11.10 0.21
C LYS A 45 -15.22 10.42 1.26
N GLY A 46 -15.69 11.20 2.24
CA GLY A 46 -16.52 10.72 3.34
C GLY A 46 -15.80 10.54 4.68
N VAL A 47 -14.48 10.73 4.74
CA VAL A 47 -13.72 10.83 5.98
C VAL A 47 -13.45 12.30 6.29
N ASP A 48 -13.99 12.78 7.40
CA ASP A 48 -13.70 14.13 7.89
C ASP A 48 -12.29 14.21 8.49
N GLU A 49 -11.69 15.40 8.45
CA GLU A 49 -10.39 15.68 9.08
C GLU A 49 -10.39 15.28 10.57
N LYS A 50 -11.45 15.60 11.30
CA LYS A 50 -11.58 15.27 12.73
C LYS A 50 -11.54 13.76 12.97
N LEU A 51 -12.21 12.99 12.11
CA LEU A 51 -12.24 11.53 12.21
C LEU A 51 -10.86 10.94 11.87
N PHE A 52 -10.21 11.48 10.84
CA PHE A 52 -8.86 11.08 10.46
C PHE A 52 -7.86 11.33 11.60
N GLN A 53 -7.86 12.54 12.17
CA GLN A 53 -6.99 12.90 13.28
C GLN A 53 -7.25 12.04 14.52
N LEU A 54 -8.52 11.75 14.84
CA LEU A 54 -8.87 10.83 15.92
C LEU A 54 -8.29 9.43 15.67
N ALA A 55 -8.45 8.88 14.46
CA ALA A 55 -7.90 7.58 14.10
C ALA A 55 -6.36 7.54 14.16
N VAL A 56 -5.70 8.59 13.65
CA VAL A 56 -4.23 8.72 13.76
C VAL A 56 -3.80 8.83 15.22
N SER A 57 -4.54 9.54 16.09
CA SER A 57 -4.23 9.64 17.52
C SER A 57 -4.33 8.30 18.26
N GLN A 58 -5.32 7.47 17.90
CA GLN A 58 -5.57 6.15 18.51
C GLN A 58 -4.69 5.04 17.92
N LEU A 59 -4.05 5.30 16.78
CA LEU A 59 -3.16 4.36 16.12
C LEU A 59 -2.05 3.92 17.08
N GLN A 60 -1.80 2.62 17.14
CA GLN A 60 -0.72 1.99 17.90
C GLN A 60 0.32 1.40 16.94
N PRO A 61 1.57 1.15 17.39
CA PRO A 61 2.53 0.41 16.58
C PRO A 61 2.01 -0.99 16.25
N SER A 62 2.22 -1.46 15.01
CA SER A 62 1.78 -2.78 14.54
C SER A 62 0.28 -3.05 14.64
N SER A 63 -0.54 -2.01 14.50
CA SER A 63 -1.99 -2.14 14.48
C SER A 63 -2.60 -1.50 13.25
N SER A 64 -3.85 -1.85 12.98
CA SER A 64 -4.61 -1.25 11.90
C SER A 64 -5.96 -0.73 12.39
N VAL A 65 -6.37 0.43 11.86
CA VAL A 65 -7.59 1.14 12.22
C VAL A 65 -8.44 1.30 10.97
N SER A 66 -9.65 0.76 10.99
CA SER A 66 -10.61 0.89 9.89
C SER A 66 -11.37 2.21 10.01
N LEU A 67 -11.60 2.85 8.87
CA LEU A 67 -12.30 4.10 8.68
C LEU A 67 -13.45 3.88 7.68
N TYR A 68 -14.52 4.68 7.82
CA TYR A 68 -15.63 4.72 6.85
C TYR A 68 -16.15 3.33 6.42
N LEU A 69 -16.76 2.60 7.37
CA LEU A 69 -17.36 1.27 7.12
C LEU A 69 -16.38 0.23 6.53
N ASP A 70 -15.10 0.27 6.94
CA ASP A 70 -14.01 -0.59 6.45
C ASP A 70 -13.64 -0.39 4.97
N LEU A 71 -14.17 0.65 4.33
CA LEU A 71 -13.76 1.06 2.98
C LEU A 71 -12.44 1.85 3.00
N ALA A 72 -12.10 2.47 4.12
CA ALA A 72 -10.79 3.05 4.34
C ALA A 72 -10.09 2.33 5.49
N LYS A 73 -8.77 2.16 5.44
CA LYS A 73 -8.02 1.52 6.53
C LYS A 73 -6.62 2.13 6.65
N ILE A 74 -6.19 2.44 7.86
CA ILE A 74 -4.83 2.88 8.17
C ILE A 74 -4.10 1.71 8.82
N ILE A 75 -2.93 1.36 8.31
CA ILE A 75 -2.09 0.27 8.78
C ILE A 75 -0.77 0.87 9.26
N SER A 76 -0.53 0.77 10.56
CA SER A 76 0.71 1.20 11.19
C SER A 76 1.69 0.05 11.27
N VAL A 77 2.87 0.25 10.72
CA VAL A 77 4.00 -0.69 10.82
C VAL A 77 4.89 -0.28 11.99
N SER A 78 5.46 -1.24 12.73
CA SER A 78 6.43 -0.95 13.78
C SER A 78 7.66 -0.22 13.21
N ASP A 79 8.18 0.75 13.94
CA ASP A 79 9.48 1.38 13.65
C ASP A 79 10.65 0.47 14.08
N GLU A 80 10.44 -0.33 15.12
CA GLU A 80 11.45 -1.19 15.71
C GLU A 80 11.57 -2.48 14.91
N THR A 81 12.81 -2.89 14.64
CA THR A 81 13.15 -4.08 13.85
C THR A 81 14.23 -4.86 14.56
N SER A 82 14.11 -6.19 14.64
CA SER A 82 15.19 -7.06 15.13
C SER A 82 16.33 -7.14 14.12
N ARG A 83 17.56 -7.44 14.58
CA ARG A 83 18.78 -7.50 13.75
C ARG A 83 18.71 -8.43 12.54
N CYS A 84 17.85 -9.45 12.59
CA CYS A 84 17.67 -10.42 11.51
C CYS A 84 16.54 -10.05 10.53
N ASN A 85 15.77 -8.99 10.81
CA ASN A 85 14.68 -8.53 9.97
C ASN A 85 15.10 -7.35 9.09
N ALA A 86 14.41 -7.16 7.97
CA ALA A 86 14.60 -5.98 7.15
C ALA A 86 14.12 -4.72 7.90
N PRO A 87 14.87 -3.60 7.86
CA PRO A 87 14.54 -2.37 8.59
C PRO A 87 13.24 -1.69 8.10
N SER A 88 12.73 -2.12 6.95
CA SER A 88 11.45 -1.68 6.40
C SER A 88 10.23 -2.36 7.02
N ASN A 89 10.42 -3.44 7.80
CA ASN A 89 9.33 -4.28 8.33
C ASN A 89 8.29 -4.69 7.27
N SER A 90 8.71 -4.87 6.01
CA SER A 90 7.81 -5.16 4.90
C SER A 90 7.03 -6.49 5.04
N ASN A 91 7.52 -7.42 5.86
CA ASN A 91 6.78 -8.64 6.18
C ASN A 91 5.49 -8.37 6.97
N GLU A 92 5.49 -7.33 7.80
CA GLU A 92 4.31 -6.90 8.55
C GLU A 92 3.26 -6.30 7.61
N ILE A 93 3.71 -5.46 6.67
CA ILE A 93 2.87 -4.93 5.57
C ILE A 93 2.22 -6.09 4.81
N PHE A 94 3.00 -7.11 4.44
CA PHE A 94 2.46 -8.28 3.74
C PHE A 94 1.40 -9.03 4.57
N LYS A 95 1.61 -9.21 5.88
CA LYS A 95 0.65 -9.89 6.76
C LYS A 95 -0.67 -9.13 6.85
N GLU A 96 -0.61 -7.82 7.05
CA GLU A 96 -1.80 -6.97 7.16
C GLU A 96 -2.54 -6.83 5.82
N LEU A 97 -1.82 -6.68 4.70
CA LEU A 97 -2.45 -6.64 3.37
C LEU A 97 -3.05 -7.99 2.97
N LYS A 98 -2.48 -9.10 3.43
CA LYS A 98 -3.03 -10.43 3.19
C LYS A 98 -4.25 -10.73 4.07
N SER A 99 -4.32 -10.18 5.28
CA SER A 99 -5.46 -10.35 6.20
C SER A 99 -6.63 -9.40 5.87
N LEU A 100 -6.43 -8.48 4.93
CA LEU A 100 -7.38 -7.46 4.54
C LEU A 100 -8.67 -8.08 3.98
N ARG A 101 -9.80 -7.63 4.53
CA ARG A 101 -11.12 -8.06 4.10
C ARG A 101 -11.65 -7.06 3.08
N LEU A 102 -11.92 -7.56 1.89
CA LEU A 102 -12.50 -6.76 0.83
C LEU A 102 -14.00 -6.62 1.06
N SER A 103 -14.50 -5.39 1.00
CA SER A 103 -15.93 -5.10 0.96
C SER A 103 -16.61 -5.84 -0.21
N ASN A 104 -17.87 -6.29 -0.03
CA ASN A 104 -18.58 -7.08 -1.06
C ASN A 104 -18.79 -6.32 -2.38
N ASN A 105 -18.84 -4.99 -2.33
CA ASN A 105 -19.17 -4.15 -3.48
C ASN A 105 -17.96 -3.49 -4.14
N VAL A 106 -16.76 -3.75 -3.62
CA VAL A 106 -15.53 -3.10 -4.07
C VAL A 106 -14.77 -4.00 -5.05
N LYS A 107 -14.48 -3.44 -6.23
CA LYS A 107 -13.71 -4.11 -7.30
C LYS A 107 -12.27 -3.58 -7.43
N ALA A 108 -12.00 -2.39 -6.89
CA ALA A 108 -10.70 -1.74 -6.93
C ALA A 108 -10.12 -1.55 -5.52
N LEU A 109 -8.83 -1.81 -5.36
CA LEU A 109 -8.09 -1.57 -4.11
C LEU A 109 -6.99 -0.54 -4.38
N VAL A 110 -6.95 0.52 -3.58
CA VAL A 110 -5.85 1.47 -3.58
C VAL A 110 -5.02 1.29 -2.32
N ILE A 111 -3.73 1.08 -2.49
CA ILE A 111 -2.76 0.96 -1.40
C ILE A 111 -1.84 2.17 -1.47
N VAL A 112 -1.98 3.10 -0.54
CA VAL A 112 -1.13 4.27 -0.41
C VAL A 112 -0.01 3.95 0.58
N ILE A 113 1.22 3.86 0.10
CA ILE A 113 2.40 3.55 0.90
C ILE A 113 3.16 4.84 1.22
N PHE A 114 3.18 5.22 2.50
CA PHE A 114 4.04 6.25 3.04
C PHE A 114 5.31 5.60 3.58
N ALA A 115 6.43 5.85 2.91
CA ALA A 115 7.71 5.26 3.29
C ALA A 115 8.87 6.20 2.97
N GLU A 116 9.96 6.04 3.72
CA GLU A 116 11.26 6.58 3.32
C GLU A 116 11.75 5.89 2.06
N PHE A 117 12.59 6.58 1.28
CA PHE A 117 13.05 6.11 -0.03
C PHE A 117 13.65 4.69 0.03
N GLU A 118 14.45 4.41 1.05
CA GLU A 118 15.09 3.11 1.28
C GLU A 118 14.10 1.97 1.53
N HIS A 119 12.89 2.30 1.98
CA HIS A 119 11.86 1.35 2.35
C HIS A 119 10.76 1.20 1.28
N VAL A 120 10.75 2.05 0.25
CA VAL A 120 9.76 2.01 -0.84
C VAL A 120 9.74 0.64 -1.53
N LEU A 121 10.89 0.21 -2.05
CA LEU A 121 11.00 -1.03 -2.81
C LEU A 121 10.50 -2.25 -2.02
N PRO A 122 11.01 -2.56 -0.81
CA PRO A 122 10.54 -3.72 -0.07
C PRO A 122 9.06 -3.62 0.31
N SER A 123 8.52 -2.42 0.52
CA SER A 123 7.10 -2.22 0.84
C SER A 123 6.19 -2.50 -0.36
N VAL A 124 6.57 -2.03 -1.56
CA VAL A 124 5.84 -2.35 -2.79
C VAL A 124 5.88 -3.84 -3.10
N ILE A 125 7.03 -4.50 -2.87
CA ILE A 125 7.16 -5.95 -3.04
C ILE A 125 6.21 -6.71 -2.10
N ALA A 126 6.13 -6.28 -0.84
CA ALA A 126 5.19 -6.85 0.12
C ALA A 126 3.73 -6.70 -0.32
N ALA A 127 3.38 -5.52 -0.85
CA ALA A 127 2.04 -5.28 -1.40
C ALA A 127 1.75 -6.16 -2.61
N ALA A 128 2.65 -6.23 -3.59
CA ALA A 128 2.48 -7.08 -4.77
C ALA A 128 2.32 -8.57 -4.42
N ARG A 129 3.11 -9.07 -3.44
CA ARG A 129 3.02 -10.45 -2.96
C ARG A 129 1.70 -10.78 -2.26
N ALA A 130 1.02 -9.80 -1.67
CA ALA A 130 -0.24 -10.02 -0.96
C ALA A 130 -1.40 -10.41 -1.90
N PHE A 131 -1.31 -10.06 -3.18
CA PHE A 131 -2.36 -10.27 -4.19
C PHE A 131 -1.88 -11.20 -5.31
N PRO A 132 -1.87 -12.53 -5.09
CA PRO A 132 -1.41 -13.48 -6.10
C PRO A 132 -2.35 -13.51 -7.31
N ALA A 133 -1.76 -13.54 -8.52
CA ALA A 133 -2.52 -13.56 -9.78
C ALA A 133 -3.27 -14.89 -10.02
N PHE A 134 -2.76 -16.00 -9.48
CA PHE A 134 -3.32 -17.33 -9.72
C PHE A 134 -4.30 -17.75 -8.61
N SER A 135 -5.49 -18.18 -9.01
CA SER A 135 -6.49 -18.80 -8.13
C SER A 135 -7.25 -19.88 -8.88
N ARG A 136 -7.48 -21.03 -8.22
CA ARG A 136 -8.37 -22.11 -8.71
C ARG A 136 -9.74 -22.08 -8.03
N LYS A 137 -10.02 -21.05 -7.23
CA LYS A 137 -11.31 -20.93 -6.55
C LYS A 137 -12.40 -20.71 -7.61
N THR A 138 -13.43 -21.53 -7.55
CA THR A 138 -14.59 -21.49 -8.46
C THR A 138 -15.59 -20.40 -8.08
N SER A 139 -15.54 -19.94 -6.83
CA SER A 139 -16.30 -18.80 -6.31
C SER A 139 -15.43 -17.99 -5.36
N GLY A 140 -15.62 -16.68 -5.35
CA GLY A 140 -14.85 -15.76 -4.51
C GLY A 140 -14.85 -14.34 -5.08
N LYS A 141 -14.62 -13.37 -4.20
CA LYS A 141 -14.47 -11.97 -4.60
C LYS A 141 -13.26 -11.84 -5.51
N GLN A 142 -13.46 -11.26 -6.70
CA GLN A 142 -12.37 -10.93 -7.60
C GLN A 142 -12.12 -9.43 -7.54
N LEU A 143 -10.92 -9.07 -7.08
CA LEU A 143 -10.35 -7.76 -7.36
C LEU A 143 -10.06 -7.67 -8.86
N GLU A 144 -10.44 -6.55 -9.46
CA GLU A 144 -10.18 -6.26 -10.87
C GLU A 144 -8.95 -5.35 -11.02
N ASP A 145 -8.82 -4.33 -10.17
CA ASP A 145 -7.69 -3.40 -10.18
C ASP A 145 -7.08 -3.22 -8.77
N VAL A 146 -5.76 -3.21 -8.70
CA VAL A 146 -4.98 -2.90 -7.49
C VAL A 146 -3.99 -1.80 -7.85
N GLN A 147 -4.20 -0.61 -7.29
CA GLN A 147 -3.30 0.51 -7.47
C GLN A 147 -2.43 0.69 -6.23
N VAL A 148 -1.12 0.69 -6.42
CA VAL A 148 -0.15 1.00 -5.37
C VAL A 148 0.38 2.41 -5.62
N GLU A 149 0.04 3.34 -4.74
CA GLU A 149 0.49 4.72 -4.77
C GLU A 149 1.62 4.89 -3.75
N VAL A 150 2.79 5.32 -4.21
CA VAL A 150 3.96 5.49 -3.35
C VAL A 150 4.17 6.97 -3.06
N VAL A 151 4.10 7.33 -1.79
CA VAL A 151 4.43 8.67 -1.30
C VAL A 151 5.71 8.58 -0.49
N VAL A 152 6.78 9.22 -0.98
CA VAL A 152 8.07 9.20 -0.29
C VAL A 152 8.14 10.36 0.69
N THR A 153 8.57 10.06 1.91
CA THR A 153 8.87 11.06 2.93
C THR A 153 10.38 11.19 3.07
N THR A 154 10.93 12.40 2.98
CA THR A 154 12.35 12.66 3.22
C THR A 154 12.47 13.78 4.24
N GLU A 155 13.19 13.52 5.34
CA GLU A 155 13.45 14.52 6.40
C GLU A 155 12.18 15.20 6.96
N GLY A 156 11.10 14.44 7.17
CA GLY A 156 9.84 14.96 7.70
C GLY A 156 8.99 15.75 6.70
N LYS A 157 9.42 15.88 5.43
CA LYS A 157 8.62 16.44 4.34
C LYS A 157 8.03 15.32 3.49
N VAL A 158 6.71 15.37 3.33
CA VAL A 158 5.96 14.45 2.47
C VAL A 158 6.01 14.99 1.05
N TYR A 159 6.64 14.25 0.14
CA TYR A 159 6.69 14.62 -1.27
C TYR A 159 5.58 13.87 -2.00
N LEU A 160 4.47 14.58 -2.25
CA LEU A 160 3.29 14.04 -2.92
C LEU A 160 3.47 13.89 -4.44
N HIS A 161 4.52 14.47 -5.00
CA HIS A 161 4.85 14.39 -6.42
C HIS A 161 6.28 13.87 -6.62
N PHE A 162 6.41 12.66 -7.15
CA PHE A 162 7.64 12.17 -7.77
C PHE A 162 7.39 11.80 -9.21
N THR A 163 8.29 12.21 -10.08
CA THR A 163 8.05 12.22 -11.53
C THR A 163 8.13 10.82 -12.16
N LYS A 164 8.77 9.83 -11.52
CA LYS A 164 8.74 8.40 -11.89
C LYS A 164 9.47 7.54 -10.85
N VAL A 165 8.84 6.44 -10.41
CA VAL A 165 9.53 5.32 -9.75
C VAL A 165 9.44 4.13 -10.72
N TYR A 166 10.58 3.71 -11.29
CA TYR A 166 10.63 2.60 -12.23
C TYR A 166 10.76 1.27 -11.48
N ILE A 167 9.64 0.59 -11.25
CA ILE A 167 9.64 -0.79 -10.75
C ILE A 167 9.42 -1.74 -11.92
N ARG A 168 10.50 -2.26 -12.49
CA ARG A 168 10.44 -3.29 -13.53
C ARG A 168 10.29 -4.66 -12.87
N MET A 169 9.05 -5.13 -12.75
CA MET A 169 8.80 -6.53 -12.40
C MET A 169 9.07 -7.40 -13.63
N VAL A 170 10.14 -8.20 -13.60
CA VAL A 170 10.47 -9.15 -14.68
C VAL A 170 9.88 -10.51 -14.31
N THR A 171 8.86 -10.94 -15.06
CA THR A 171 8.37 -12.32 -15.00
C THR A 171 9.16 -13.18 -15.99
N TYR A 172 9.97 -14.10 -15.47
CA TYR A 172 10.64 -15.10 -16.30
C TYR A 172 9.66 -16.24 -16.60
N LYS A 173 9.38 -16.50 -17.88
CA LYS A 173 8.80 -17.79 -18.31
C LYS A 173 9.91 -18.83 -18.23
N SER A 174 10.01 -19.55 -17.10
CA SER A 174 10.79 -20.78 -17.04
C SER A 174 10.06 -21.87 -17.82
N ASN A 175 10.73 -22.47 -18.81
CA ASN A 175 10.22 -23.62 -19.58
C ASN A 175 10.37 -24.97 -18.84
N ARG A 176 10.59 -24.94 -17.51
CA ARG A 176 10.53 -26.13 -16.66
C ARG A 176 9.47 -25.93 -15.59
N VAL A 177 8.81 -27.03 -15.22
CA VAL A 177 7.80 -27.10 -14.14
C VAL A 177 8.44 -26.63 -12.83
N SER A 178 8.41 -25.33 -12.58
CA SER A 178 8.84 -24.71 -11.33
C SER A 178 8.12 -23.37 -11.19
N TRP A 179 7.65 -23.10 -9.97
CA TRP A 179 6.86 -21.94 -9.56
C TRP A 179 7.46 -20.60 -10.03
N PRO A 180 6.64 -19.55 -10.25
CA PRO A 180 7.13 -18.26 -10.72
C PRO A 180 8.04 -17.60 -9.67
N GLU A 181 9.33 -17.56 -9.97
CA GLU A 181 10.30 -16.75 -9.23
C GLU A 181 10.15 -15.29 -9.63
N THR A 182 9.89 -14.42 -8.65
CA THR A 182 9.81 -12.97 -8.85
C THR A 182 11.17 -12.38 -8.51
N ALA A 183 11.92 -11.97 -9.54
CA ALA A 183 13.18 -11.24 -9.37
C ALA A 183 12.97 -9.76 -9.74
N ILE A 184 13.48 -8.85 -8.89
CA ILE A 184 13.30 -7.40 -9.04
C ILE A 184 14.70 -6.77 -9.02
N SER A 185 15.10 -6.18 -10.14
CA SER A 185 16.36 -5.43 -10.24
C SER A 185 16.06 -3.93 -10.14
N CYS A 186 16.73 -3.25 -9.21
CA CYS A 186 16.73 -1.79 -9.12
C CYS A 186 17.87 -1.26 -9.99
N LEU A 187 17.59 -0.51 -11.06
CA LEU A 187 18.60 0.20 -11.84
C LEU A 187 18.64 1.65 -11.34
N LEU A 188 19.75 2.03 -10.71
CA LEU A 188 20.09 3.41 -10.40
C LEU A 188 20.63 4.06 -11.69
N GLY A 189 19.85 4.99 -12.26
CA GLY A 189 20.36 5.94 -13.24
C GLY A 189 20.68 7.24 -12.51
N PHE A 190 21.96 7.58 -12.41
CA PHE A 190 22.41 8.93 -12.10
C PHE A 190 22.25 9.83 -13.32
#